data_AF-I1QQ86-F1
#
_entry.id   AF-I1QQ86-F1
#
_cell.length_a   1.000
_cell.length_b   1.000
_cell.length_c   1.000
_cell.angle_alpha   90.00
_cell.angle_beta   90.00
_cell.angle_gamma   90.00
#
_symmetry.space_group_name_H-M   'P 1'
#
loop_
_entity.id
_entity.type
_entity.pdbx_description
1 polymer ?
#
loop_
_entity_poly.entity_id
_entity_poly.type
_entity_poly.pdbx_seq_one_letter_code
_entity_poly.pdbx_strand_id
1 'polypeptide(L)'
;MSFKDAARAACVSRAFHHSWRCHPNLICCIGILGSDFINKFDRIMKNHSGIGIKSVKFQYNSFYNTRRSTSISHHFDSWHQIAITPWIEELTISLSLSSFNMEYSFPCSLLADGRASSMRHLYLGNCGFHPTINLDLRNLTRLHLINCLSHLEVFDCRILQVVENKAPNLCSFDFGGRQMVDTPILPSKFLHLKCLTIDHTIISSSPAYNYLYLVYFLDACPSLETFLLGISQTHMEHDSIIGDSSHMRQMPGHRHDNLRSVEITGFYSAKSLIELTCYILDNTVALKYLTLDTTRGFFSCSTGEHDRCFPMDKIMITEANRAVLAIQTYIERKVPSTVKLNVVKPCSRCHAVESYL
;
A
#
# COMPACT_ATOMS: atom_id res chain seq x y z
N MET A 1 -17.01 16.35 -16.30
CA MET A 1 -17.66 17.12 -15.21
C MET A 1 -17.33 16.43 -13.90
N SER A 2 -16.87 17.13 -12.87
CA SER A 2 -16.55 16.50 -11.57
C SER A 2 -17.83 16.06 -10.84
N PHE A 3 -17.72 15.14 -9.88
CA PHE A 3 -18.86 14.69 -9.06
C PHE A 3 -19.57 15.87 -8.37
N LYS A 4 -18.80 16.86 -7.87
CA LYS A 4 -19.35 18.07 -7.24
C LYS A 4 -20.07 18.97 -8.25
N ASP A 5 -19.49 19.15 -9.43
CA ASP A 5 -20.08 20.01 -10.48
C ASP A 5 -21.35 19.36 -11.06
N ALA A 6 -21.35 18.03 -11.20
CA ALA A 6 -22.51 17.27 -11.66
C ALA A 6 -23.66 17.34 -10.66
N ALA A 7 -23.38 17.20 -9.36
CA ALA A 7 -24.38 17.36 -8.30
C ALA A 7 -24.94 18.79 -8.25
N ARG A 8 -24.09 19.82 -8.43
CA ARG A 8 -24.53 21.23 -8.49
C ARG A 8 -25.41 21.50 -9.72
N ALA A 9 -25.01 20.97 -10.88
CA ALA A 9 -25.79 21.09 -12.11
C ALA A 9 -27.17 20.40 -11.99
N ALA A 10 -27.27 19.31 -11.22
CA ALA A 10 -28.54 18.63 -10.97
C ALA A 10 -29.57 19.52 -10.25
N CYS A 11 -29.14 20.51 -9.46
CA CYS A 11 -30.05 21.41 -8.76
C CYS A 11 -30.73 22.44 -9.68
N VAL A 12 -30.19 22.67 -10.89
CA VAL A 12 -30.66 23.76 -11.77
C VAL A 12 -31.61 23.30 -12.88
N SER A 13 -31.76 21.98 -13.12
CA SER A 13 -32.72 21.46 -14.12
C SER A 13 -33.06 20.00 -13.89
N ARG A 14 -34.30 19.61 -14.23
CA ARG A 14 -34.70 18.19 -14.27
C ARG A 14 -33.86 17.35 -15.24
N ALA A 15 -33.39 17.94 -16.34
CA ALA A 15 -32.55 17.24 -17.31
C ALA A 15 -31.17 16.91 -16.71
N PHE A 16 -30.56 17.87 -16.01
CA PHE A 16 -29.30 17.65 -15.30
C PHE A 16 -29.47 16.72 -14.09
N HIS A 17 -30.62 16.77 -13.42
CA HIS A 17 -30.95 15.82 -12.35
C HIS A 17 -31.06 14.38 -12.86
N HIS A 18 -31.65 14.18 -14.04
CA HIS A 18 -31.68 12.87 -14.69
C HIS A 18 -30.28 12.41 -15.13
N SER A 19 -29.49 13.31 -15.74
CA SER A 19 -28.10 13.02 -16.11
C SER A 19 -27.23 12.65 -14.90
N TRP A 20 -27.46 13.28 -13.75
CA TRP A 20 -26.81 12.94 -12.49
C TRP A 20 -27.16 11.54 -11.99
N ARG A 21 -28.44 11.13 -12.08
CA ARG A 21 -28.88 9.79 -11.65
C ARG A 21 -28.24 8.65 -12.46
N CYS A 22 -27.71 8.95 -13.63
CA CYS A 22 -27.03 7.99 -14.49
C CYS A 22 -25.52 8.24 -14.55
N HIS A 23 -24.97 8.96 -13.56
CA HIS A 23 -23.57 9.35 -13.61
C HIS A 23 -22.66 8.13 -13.30
N PRO A 24 -21.74 7.76 -14.19
CA PRO A 24 -21.02 6.48 -14.08
C PRO A 24 -19.88 6.48 -13.05
N ASN A 25 -19.45 7.66 -12.56
CA ASN A 25 -18.30 7.82 -11.68
C ASN A 25 -18.74 8.41 -10.33
N LEU A 26 -18.70 7.61 -9.27
CA LEU A 26 -19.18 7.98 -7.94
C LEU A 26 -18.01 8.15 -6.97
N ILE A 27 -17.82 9.37 -6.44
CA ILE A 27 -16.83 9.66 -5.41
C ILE A 27 -17.57 9.96 -4.10
N CYS A 28 -17.50 9.04 -3.15
CA CYS A 28 -18.26 9.11 -1.91
C CYS A 28 -17.34 8.99 -0.71
N CYS A 29 -16.97 10.14 -0.16
CA CYS A 29 -16.25 10.26 1.10
C CYS A 29 -17.06 11.06 2.12
N ILE A 30 -16.78 10.83 3.41
CA ILE A 30 -17.45 11.54 4.51
C ILE A 30 -17.35 13.06 4.38
N GLY A 31 -16.23 13.58 3.87
CA GLY A 31 -16.04 15.02 3.60
C GLY A 31 -16.98 15.61 2.54
N ILE A 32 -17.60 14.77 1.70
CA ILE A 32 -18.57 15.20 0.69
C ILE A 32 -20.02 15.04 1.18
N LEU A 33 -20.34 13.92 1.86
CA LEU A 33 -21.72 13.62 2.24
C LEU A 33 -22.09 14.06 3.67
N GLY A 34 -21.11 14.38 4.51
CA GLY A 34 -21.30 14.88 5.87
C GLY A 34 -21.80 13.80 6.86
N SER A 35 -22.40 14.24 7.97
CA SER A 35 -22.79 13.39 9.12
C SER A 35 -23.87 12.34 8.84
N ASP A 36 -24.65 12.51 7.76
CA ASP A 36 -25.68 11.55 7.31
C ASP A 36 -25.19 10.69 6.13
N PHE A 37 -23.88 10.42 6.09
CA PHE A 37 -23.18 9.70 5.03
C PHE A 37 -23.90 8.42 4.61
N ILE A 38 -24.28 7.57 5.58
CA ILE A 38 -24.86 6.24 5.33
C ILE A 38 -26.17 6.36 4.54
N ASN A 39 -27.13 7.15 5.03
CA ASN A 39 -28.44 7.28 4.38
C ASN A 39 -28.34 7.95 3.01
N LYS A 40 -27.48 8.96 2.88
CA LYS A 40 -27.24 9.64 1.60
C LYS A 40 -26.62 8.69 0.58
N PHE A 41 -25.58 7.96 0.98
CA PHE A 41 -24.90 7.04 0.10
C PHE A 41 -25.82 5.87 -0.30
N ASP A 42 -26.61 5.34 0.63
CA ASP A 42 -27.60 4.30 0.36
C ASP A 42 -28.62 4.73 -0.71
N ARG A 43 -29.14 5.96 -0.64
CA ARG A 43 -30.02 6.53 -1.67
C ARG A 43 -29.31 6.68 -3.02
N ILE A 44 -28.06 7.12 -3.01
CA ILE A 44 -27.27 7.25 -4.24
C ILE A 44 -27.09 5.88 -4.90
N MET A 45 -26.67 4.87 -4.13
CA MET A 45 -26.46 3.52 -4.62
C MET A 45 -27.76 2.93 -5.18
N LYS A 46 -28.87 3.00 -4.45
CA LYS A 46 -30.18 2.53 -4.93
C LYS A 46 -30.61 3.19 -6.23
N ASN A 47 -30.33 4.48 -6.43
CA ASN A 47 -30.63 5.17 -7.69
C ASN A 47 -29.79 4.68 -8.87
N HIS A 48 -28.59 4.15 -8.62
CA HIS A 48 -27.69 3.65 -9.66
C HIS A 48 -27.81 2.13 -9.89
N SER A 49 -28.70 1.46 -9.15
CA SER A 49 -28.99 0.03 -9.33
C SER A 49 -29.44 -0.26 -10.75
N GLY A 50 -28.72 -1.16 -11.44
CA GLY A 50 -29.01 -1.57 -12.81
C GLY A 50 -28.58 -0.60 -13.92
N ILE A 51 -28.01 0.57 -13.58
CA ILE A 51 -27.59 1.58 -14.58
C ILE A 51 -26.15 1.33 -15.07
N GLY A 52 -25.35 0.61 -14.29
CA GLY A 52 -23.94 0.35 -14.57
C GLY A 52 -23.05 1.47 -14.05
N ILE A 53 -22.24 1.15 -13.03
CA ILE A 53 -21.26 2.07 -12.43
C ILE A 53 -19.89 1.70 -13.01
N LYS A 54 -19.12 2.69 -13.47
CA LYS A 54 -17.75 2.50 -13.99
C LYS A 54 -16.69 2.63 -12.91
N SER A 55 -16.84 3.60 -12.01
CA SER A 55 -15.87 3.84 -10.94
C SER A 55 -16.60 4.20 -9.66
N VAL A 56 -16.25 3.55 -8.55
CA VAL A 56 -16.74 3.91 -7.22
C VAL A 56 -15.60 3.99 -6.22
N LYS A 57 -15.55 5.12 -5.51
CA LYS A 57 -14.62 5.34 -4.40
C LYS A 57 -15.38 5.52 -3.10
N PHE A 58 -15.18 4.57 -2.21
CA PHE A 58 -15.75 4.49 -0.89
C PHE A 58 -14.69 4.78 0.18
N GLN A 59 -14.87 5.87 0.92
CA GLN A 59 -13.99 6.24 2.04
C GLN A 59 -14.81 6.47 3.30
N TYR A 60 -14.68 5.55 4.24
CA TYR A 60 -15.37 5.60 5.53
C TYR A 60 -14.38 5.77 6.66
N ASN A 61 -14.68 6.66 7.60
CA ASN A 61 -13.86 6.89 8.78
C ASN A 61 -14.74 6.94 10.02
N SER A 62 -14.55 5.98 10.93
CA SER A 62 -15.36 5.85 12.15
C SER A 62 -15.03 6.91 13.20
N PHE A 63 -13.87 7.58 13.13
CA PHE A 63 -13.49 8.64 14.07
C PHE A 63 -14.43 9.87 13.99
N TYR A 64 -15.09 10.08 12.85
CA TYR A 64 -16.00 11.20 12.64
C TYR A 64 -17.48 10.83 12.83
N ASN A 65 -17.78 9.57 13.17
CA ASN A 65 -19.14 9.08 13.29
C ASN A 65 -19.44 8.69 14.74
N THR A 66 -20.13 9.58 15.46
CA THR A 66 -20.37 9.49 16.91
C THR A 66 -21.46 8.50 17.30
N ARG A 67 -22.12 7.84 16.34
CA ARG A 67 -23.13 6.80 16.62
C ARG A 67 -22.46 5.45 16.80
N ARG A 68 -22.33 5.03 18.06
CA ARG A 68 -21.95 3.68 18.47
C ARG A 68 -22.79 2.63 17.72
N SER A 69 -22.09 1.72 17.06
CA SER A 69 -22.44 0.31 16.83
C SER A 69 -23.89 0.00 16.38
N THR A 70 -24.16 0.23 15.11
CA THR A 70 -24.90 -0.75 14.30
C THR A 70 -24.00 -1.17 13.16
N SER A 71 -23.89 -2.47 12.91
CA SER A 71 -22.92 -3.05 11.99
C SER A 71 -23.09 -2.48 10.58
N ILE A 72 -22.24 -1.51 10.20
CA ILE A 72 -22.22 -0.89 8.86
C ILE A 72 -21.86 -1.90 7.76
N SER A 73 -21.34 -3.08 8.13
CA SER A 73 -21.03 -4.18 7.23
C SER A 73 -22.17 -4.55 6.29
N HIS A 74 -23.42 -4.57 6.78
CA HIS A 74 -24.58 -4.90 5.94
C HIS A 74 -24.86 -3.87 4.85
N HIS A 75 -24.59 -2.60 5.14
CA HIS A 75 -24.69 -1.55 4.14
C HIS A 75 -23.62 -1.72 3.06
N PHE A 76 -22.39 -2.06 3.46
CA PHE A 76 -21.31 -2.32 2.53
C PHE A 76 -21.67 -3.45 1.56
N ASP A 77 -22.14 -4.60 2.04
CA ASP A 77 -22.49 -5.72 1.16
C ASP A 77 -23.58 -5.34 0.14
N SER A 78 -24.62 -4.63 0.59
CA SER A 78 -25.67 -4.15 -0.30
C SER A 78 -25.14 -3.16 -1.36
N TRP A 79 -24.27 -2.23 -0.96
CA TRP A 79 -23.68 -1.27 -1.88
C TRP A 79 -22.72 -1.95 -2.86
N HIS A 80 -21.92 -2.92 -2.41
CA HIS A 80 -21.02 -3.69 -3.28
C HIS A 80 -21.80 -4.50 -4.30
N GLN A 81 -22.93 -5.10 -3.93
CA GLN A 81 -23.80 -5.81 -4.89
C GLN A 81 -24.35 -4.91 -5.99
N ILE A 82 -24.62 -3.64 -5.68
CA ILE A 82 -25.08 -2.65 -6.65
C ILE A 82 -23.93 -2.16 -7.52
N ALA A 83 -22.77 -1.88 -6.92
CA ALA A 83 -21.61 -1.33 -7.62
C ALA A 83 -20.93 -2.34 -8.54
N ILE A 84 -20.74 -3.57 -8.06
CA ILE A 84 -19.95 -4.59 -8.72
C ILE A 84 -20.81 -5.28 -9.77
N THR A 85 -20.68 -4.74 -10.97
CA THR A 85 -21.34 -5.17 -12.20
C THR A 85 -20.28 -5.38 -13.28
N PRO A 86 -20.55 -6.11 -14.37
CA PRO A 86 -19.53 -6.37 -15.40
C PRO A 86 -18.89 -5.11 -16.01
N TRP A 87 -19.50 -3.95 -15.81
CA TRP A 87 -19.09 -2.63 -16.28
C TRP A 87 -18.13 -1.88 -15.34
N ILE A 88 -17.94 -2.38 -14.10
CA ILE A 88 -17.07 -1.73 -13.13
C ILE A 88 -15.62 -1.82 -13.62
N GLU A 89 -14.97 -0.67 -13.72
CA GLU A 89 -13.57 -0.53 -14.11
C GLU A 89 -12.69 -0.26 -12.87
N GLU A 90 -13.22 0.46 -11.88
CA GLU A 90 -12.47 0.86 -10.68
C GLU A 90 -13.30 0.75 -9.40
N LEU A 91 -12.76 0.06 -8.40
CA LEU A 91 -13.33 -0.04 -7.07
C LEU A 91 -12.28 0.37 -6.03
N THR A 92 -12.59 1.39 -5.23
CA THR A 92 -11.76 1.80 -4.09
C THR A 92 -12.58 1.71 -2.82
N ILE A 93 -12.10 0.93 -1.85
CA ILE A 93 -12.69 0.81 -0.52
C ILE A 93 -11.59 1.12 0.49
N SER A 94 -11.76 2.18 1.26
CA SER A 94 -10.85 2.57 2.33
C SER A 94 -11.66 2.77 3.60
N LEU A 95 -11.50 1.85 4.55
CA LEU A 95 -12.12 1.94 5.87
C LEU A 95 -11.09 2.49 6.85
N SER A 96 -11.44 3.44 7.71
CA SER A 96 -10.62 3.87 8.83
C SER A 96 -11.42 3.56 10.10
N LEU A 97 -11.08 2.45 10.75
CA LEU A 97 -11.80 1.95 11.92
C LEU A 97 -11.03 2.30 13.19
N SER A 98 -11.76 2.76 14.20
CA SER A 98 -11.28 3.14 15.54
C SER A 98 -10.89 1.93 16.40
N SER A 99 -11.32 0.73 15.98
CA SER A 99 -11.11 -0.54 16.67
C SER A 99 -10.09 -1.38 15.92
N PHE A 100 -9.14 -1.97 16.64
CA PHE A 100 -8.02 -2.74 16.09
C PHE A 100 -8.44 -4.07 15.42
N ASN A 101 -9.72 -4.46 15.48
CA ASN A 101 -10.25 -5.63 14.80
C ASN A 101 -10.80 -5.30 13.42
N MET A 102 -10.50 -6.15 12.44
CA MET A 102 -11.10 -6.08 11.11
C MET A 102 -12.58 -6.49 11.25
N GLU A 103 -13.48 -5.52 11.37
CA GLU A 103 -14.91 -5.79 11.54
C GLU A 103 -15.62 -6.16 10.22
N TYR A 104 -14.99 -5.90 9.07
CA TYR A 104 -15.56 -6.15 7.75
C TYR A 104 -14.66 -6.99 6.87
N SER A 105 -15.20 -8.07 6.31
CA SER A 105 -14.56 -8.89 5.28
C SER A 105 -15.25 -8.67 3.94
N PHE A 106 -14.46 -8.30 2.93
CA PHE A 106 -14.91 -8.09 1.57
C PHE A 106 -15.43 -9.40 0.94
N PRO A 107 -16.65 -9.40 0.39
CA PRO A 107 -17.25 -10.59 -0.22
C PRO A 107 -16.62 -10.88 -1.59
N CYS A 108 -15.59 -11.71 -1.62
CA CYS A 108 -14.84 -12.08 -2.82
C CYS A 108 -15.70 -12.73 -3.92
N SER A 109 -16.86 -13.31 -3.56
CA SER A 109 -17.89 -13.80 -4.50
C SER A 109 -18.41 -12.75 -5.46
N LEU A 110 -18.32 -11.47 -5.13
CA LEU A 110 -18.71 -10.40 -6.05
C LEU A 110 -17.71 -10.21 -7.20
N LEU A 111 -16.49 -10.73 -7.08
CA LEU A 111 -15.45 -10.66 -8.11
C LEU A 111 -15.34 -11.94 -8.96
N ALA A 112 -16.19 -12.93 -8.70
CA ALA A 112 -16.23 -14.17 -9.47
C ALA A 112 -17.27 -14.10 -10.61
N ASP A 113 -17.29 -15.14 -11.44
CA ASP A 113 -18.29 -15.37 -12.49
C ASP A 113 -18.49 -14.20 -13.46
N GLY A 114 -17.41 -13.49 -13.79
CA GLY A 114 -17.42 -12.36 -14.74
C GLY A 114 -18.14 -11.10 -14.23
N ARG A 115 -18.60 -11.07 -12.97
CA ARG A 115 -19.31 -9.93 -12.37
C ARG A 115 -18.46 -8.67 -12.26
N ALA A 116 -17.15 -8.80 -12.33
CA ALA A 116 -16.18 -7.71 -12.35
C ALA A 116 -15.25 -7.78 -13.56
N SER A 117 -15.72 -8.33 -14.68
CA SER A 117 -14.88 -8.64 -15.84
C SER A 117 -14.18 -7.43 -16.47
N SER A 118 -14.75 -6.22 -16.39
CA SER A 118 -14.09 -4.98 -16.87
C SER A 118 -13.14 -4.34 -15.85
N MET A 119 -13.00 -4.91 -14.66
CA MET A 119 -12.25 -4.29 -13.56
C MET A 119 -10.76 -4.18 -13.92
N ARG A 120 -10.25 -2.96 -13.81
CA ARG A 120 -8.85 -2.60 -14.06
C ARG A 120 -8.12 -2.26 -12.78
N HIS A 121 -8.79 -1.59 -11.84
CA HIS A 121 -8.18 -1.17 -10.58
C HIS A 121 -9.04 -1.60 -9.38
N LEU A 122 -8.42 -2.31 -8.43
CA LEU A 122 -9.02 -2.68 -7.16
C LEU A 122 -8.14 -2.16 -6.02
N TYR A 123 -8.71 -1.30 -5.18
CA TYR A 123 -8.10 -0.85 -3.94
C TYR A 123 -8.97 -1.28 -2.77
N LEU A 124 -8.41 -2.08 -1.88
CA LEU A 124 -9.01 -2.50 -0.62
C LEU A 124 -8.10 -2.03 0.52
N GLY A 125 -8.68 -1.34 1.50
CA GLY A 125 -7.96 -0.78 2.64
C GLY A 125 -8.70 -1.04 3.94
N ASN A 126 -8.02 -1.67 4.90
CA ASN A 126 -8.48 -2.03 6.24
C ASN A 126 -9.79 -2.86 6.25
N CYS A 127 -9.90 -3.85 5.35
CA CYS A 127 -10.99 -4.83 5.30
C CYS A 127 -10.47 -6.23 4.95
N GLY A 128 -11.08 -7.30 5.45
CA GLY A 128 -10.64 -8.68 5.20
C GLY A 128 -10.76 -9.05 3.73
N PHE A 129 -9.71 -9.59 3.12
CA PHE A 129 -9.74 -10.08 1.74
C PHE A 129 -9.31 -11.54 1.70
N HIS A 130 -10.31 -12.43 1.64
CA HIS A 130 -10.14 -13.87 1.80
C HIS A 130 -10.78 -14.61 0.61
N PRO A 131 -10.14 -14.62 -0.57
CA PRO A 131 -10.69 -15.31 -1.74
C PRO A 131 -10.67 -16.83 -1.52
N THR A 132 -11.85 -17.41 -1.28
CA THR A 132 -12.07 -18.87 -1.17
C THR A 132 -12.48 -19.50 -2.51
N ILE A 133 -12.64 -18.69 -3.54
CA ILE A 133 -13.12 -19.07 -4.87
C ILE A 133 -12.23 -18.47 -5.95
N ASN A 134 -12.32 -18.99 -7.17
CA ASN A 134 -11.63 -18.42 -8.32
C ASN A 134 -12.24 -17.05 -8.69
N LEU A 135 -11.42 -16.01 -8.66
CA LEU A 135 -11.78 -14.68 -9.12
C LEU A 135 -11.60 -14.58 -10.64
N ASP A 136 -12.36 -13.73 -11.33
CA ASP A 136 -12.22 -13.47 -12.76
C ASP A 136 -11.74 -12.02 -12.99
N LEU A 137 -10.45 -11.80 -12.74
CA LEU A 137 -9.80 -10.48 -12.72
C LEU A 137 -8.87 -10.27 -13.92
N ARG A 138 -9.22 -10.82 -15.09
CA ARG A 138 -8.32 -10.88 -16.26
C ARG A 138 -7.86 -9.52 -16.77
N ASN A 139 -8.68 -8.49 -16.58
CA ASN A 139 -8.39 -7.12 -17.00
C ASN A 139 -7.76 -6.26 -15.90
N LEU A 140 -7.53 -6.84 -14.71
CA LEU A 140 -6.96 -6.12 -13.58
C LEU A 140 -5.50 -5.77 -13.88
N THR A 141 -5.19 -4.49 -13.78
CA THR A 141 -3.85 -3.93 -14.01
C THR A 141 -3.24 -3.37 -12.73
N ARG A 142 -4.07 -2.93 -11.77
CA ARG A 142 -3.62 -2.42 -10.47
C ARG A 142 -4.40 -3.05 -9.33
N LEU A 143 -3.67 -3.56 -8.34
CA LEU A 143 -4.22 -4.12 -7.12
C LEU A 143 -3.52 -3.49 -5.91
N HIS A 144 -4.32 -2.91 -5.01
CA HIS A 144 -3.84 -2.37 -3.75
C HIS A 144 -4.57 -3.07 -2.60
N LEU A 145 -3.82 -3.74 -1.73
CA LEU A 145 -4.33 -4.46 -0.56
C LEU A 145 -3.62 -3.93 0.68
N ILE A 146 -4.24 -2.99 1.37
CA ILE A 146 -3.67 -2.31 2.55
C ILE A 146 -4.36 -2.81 3.81
N ASN A 147 -3.63 -3.48 4.71
CA ASN A 147 -4.15 -4.08 5.95
C ASN A 147 -5.36 -5.00 5.72
N CYS A 148 -5.36 -5.71 4.59
CA CYS A 148 -6.47 -6.56 4.17
C CYS A 148 -6.27 -8.05 4.48
N LEU A 149 -5.04 -8.46 4.79
CA LEU A 149 -4.70 -9.86 5.01
C LEU A 149 -4.56 -10.14 6.50
N SER A 150 -5.08 -11.30 6.91
CA SER A 150 -4.83 -11.83 8.24
C SER A 150 -3.47 -12.53 8.30
N HIS A 151 -2.87 -12.63 9.49
CA HIS A 151 -1.53 -13.20 9.71
C HIS A 151 -1.35 -14.56 9.01
N LEU A 152 -2.34 -15.46 9.10
CA LEU A 152 -2.28 -16.83 8.54
C LEU A 152 -2.23 -16.89 7.01
N GLU A 153 -2.71 -15.86 6.30
CA GLU A 153 -2.82 -15.90 4.83
C GLU A 153 -1.54 -15.45 4.12
N VAL A 154 -0.66 -14.75 4.83
CA VAL A 154 0.65 -14.35 4.34
C VAL A 154 1.58 -15.56 4.27
N PHE A 155 1.54 -16.44 5.27
CA PHE A 155 2.38 -17.65 5.36
C PHE A 155 2.15 -18.68 4.25
N ASP A 156 0.96 -18.65 3.63
CA ASP A 156 0.52 -19.66 2.66
C ASP A 156 0.29 -19.06 1.26
N CYS A 157 0.43 -17.73 1.13
CA CYS A 157 0.11 -16.85 -0.01
C CYS A 157 -0.76 -17.42 -1.15
N ARG A 158 -1.87 -18.07 -0.79
CA ARG A 158 -2.91 -18.52 -1.74
C ARG A 158 -3.51 -17.34 -2.50
N ILE A 159 -3.50 -16.14 -1.89
CA ILE A 159 -4.00 -14.91 -2.50
C ILE A 159 -3.07 -14.44 -3.62
N LEU A 160 -1.75 -14.44 -3.41
CA LEU A 160 -0.79 -14.14 -4.48
C LEU A 160 -0.90 -15.16 -5.61
N GLN A 161 -1.07 -16.44 -5.28
CA GLN A 161 -1.33 -17.49 -6.28
C GLN A 161 -2.64 -17.28 -7.05
N VAL A 162 -3.72 -16.82 -6.38
CA VAL A 162 -5.02 -16.51 -7.02
C VAL A 162 -4.91 -15.26 -7.89
N VAL A 163 -4.24 -14.22 -7.41
CA VAL A 163 -4.03 -12.97 -8.15
C VAL A 163 -3.18 -13.23 -9.40
N GLU A 164 -2.08 -13.99 -9.30
CA GLU A 164 -1.24 -14.31 -10.46
C GLU A 164 -1.97 -15.16 -11.50
N ASN A 165 -2.67 -16.22 -11.08
CA ASN A 165 -3.37 -17.11 -12.01
C ASN A 165 -4.57 -16.47 -12.70
N LYS A 166 -5.12 -15.37 -12.14
CA LYS A 166 -6.40 -14.79 -12.58
C LYS A 166 -6.32 -13.32 -12.99
N ALA A 167 -5.21 -12.63 -12.71
CA ALA A 167 -4.91 -11.27 -13.17
C ALA A 167 -3.55 -11.22 -13.91
N PRO A 168 -3.44 -11.86 -15.10
CA PRO A 168 -2.19 -11.93 -15.85
C PRO A 168 -1.67 -10.54 -16.30
N ASN A 169 -2.54 -9.53 -16.36
CA ASN A 169 -2.20 -8.18 -16.79
C ASN A 169 -1.81 -7.25 -15.62
N LEU A 170 -1.64 -7.79 -14.41
CA LEU A 170 -1.27 -7.01 -13.23
C LEU A 170 0.11 -6.39 -13.43
N CYS A 171 0.16 -5.05 -13.47
CA CYS A 171 1.39 -4.29 -13.70
C CYS A 171 1.83 -3.50 -12.46
N SER A 172 0.92 -3.26 -11.51
CA SER A 172 1.21 -2.62 -10.23
C SER A 172 0.53 -3.38 -9.08
N PHE A 173 1.31 -3.71 -8.05
CA PHE A 173 0.83 -4.40 -6.86
C PHE A 173 1.35 -3.69 -5.62
N ASP A 174 0.43 -3.37 -4.73
CA ASP A 174 0.70 -2.66 -3.49
C ASP A 174 0.13 -3.48 -2.32
N PHE A 175 1.01 -3.83 -1.39
CA PHE A 175 0.70 -4.70 -0.26
C PHE A 175 1.17 -4.08 1.05
N GLY A 176 0.25 -3.91 2.00
CA GLY A 176 0.60 -3.50 3.36
C GLY A 176 -0.05 -4.38 4.42
N GLY A 177 0.70 -4.72 5.47
CA GLY A 177 0.24 -5.62 6.54
C GLY A 177 0.78 -5.26 7.92
N ARG A 178 0.07 -5.69 8.97
CA ARG A 178 0.37 -5.39 10.38
C ARG A 178 1.46 -6.26 11.00
N GLN A 179 1.72 -7.44 10.46
CA GLN A 179 2.80 -8.35 10.89
C GLN A 179 3.18 -9.24 9.71
N MET A 180 4.44 -9.15 9.27
CA MET A 180 5.03 -10.11 8.36
C MET A 180 5.94 -11.02 9.19
N VAL A 181 5.88 -12.32 8.96
CA VAL A 181 6.79 -13.29 9.57
C VAL A 181 7.57 -13.96 8.45
N ASP A 182 8.76 -14.45 8.78
CA ASP A 182 9.71 -15.10 7.88
C ASP A 182 9.03 -16.15 6.99
N THR A 183 8.71 -15.78 5.74
CA THR A 183 7.98 -16.66 4.82
C THR A 183 8.82 -16.92 3.57
N PRO A 184 9.30 -18.15 3.35
CA PRO A 184 9.33 -18.78 2.03
C PRO A 184 8.01 -19.57 1.86
N ILE A 185 7.30 -19.59 0.73
CA ILE A 185 7.67 -19.99 -0.63
C ILE A 185 6.71 -19.27 -1.61
N LEU A 186 7.22 -18.66 -2.69
CA LEU A 186 6.39 -18.34 -3.87
C LEU A 186 6.68 -19.36 -4.98
N PRO A 187 5.76 -20.27 -5.32
CA PRO A 187 5.89 -21.14 -6.49
C PRO A 187 5.56 -20.41 -7.81
N SER A 188 5.28 -19.12 -7.78
CA SER A 188 4.55 -18.37 -8.80
C SER A 188 5.36 -17.15 -9.28
N LYS A 189 5.28 -16.79 -10.56
CA LYS A 189 6.01 -15.68 -11.20
C LYS A 189 5.06 -14.60 -11.74
N PHE A 190 5.16 -13.39 -11.21
CA PHE A 190 4.52 -12.18 -11.73
C PHE A 190 5.27 -11.62 -12.95
N LEU A 191 5.09 -12.27 -14.10
CA LEU A 191 5.86 -11.97 -15.33
C LEU A 191 5.63 -10.57 -15.90
N HIS A 192 4.53 -9.89 -15.55
CA HIS A 192 4.17 -8.58 -16.11
C HIS A 192 4.18 -7.45 -15.07
N LEU A 193 4.50 -7.75 -13.81
CA LEU A 193 4.53 -6.76 -12.75
C LEU A 193 5.72 -5.82 -12.95
N LYS A 194 5.44 -4.52 -13.04
CA LYS A 194 6.44 -3.46 -13.25
C LYS A 194 6.66 -2.63 -11.99
N CYS A 195 5.66 -2.53 -11.12
CA CYS A 195 5.71 -1.76 -9.89
C CYS A 195 5.25 -2.62 -8.71
N LEU A 196 6.10 -2.73 -7.70
CA LEU A 196 5.80 -3.42 -6.44
C LEU A 196 6.00 -2.45 -5.30
N THR A 197 4.93 -2.21 -4.55
CA THR A 197 4.96 -1.45 -3.30
C THR A 197 4.68 -2.40 -2.14
N ILE A 198 5.52 -2.36 -1.12
CA ILE A 198 5.32 -3.08 0.13
C ILE A 198 5.36 -2.06 1.27
N ASP A 199 4.22 -1.79 1.90
CA ASP A 199 4.11 -0.90 3.04
C ASP A 199 4.00 -1.70 4.34
N HIS A 200 5.14 -1.87 5.01
CA HIS A 200 5.22 -2.55 6.29
C HIS A 200 4.86 -1.59 7.43
N THR A 201 3.69 -1.77 8.05
CA THR A 201 3.29 -1.04 9.27
C THR A 201 3.48 -1.94 10.49
N ILE A 202 4.61 -1.81 11.19
CA ILE A 202 4.84 -2.55 12.45
C ILE A 202 4.16 -1.77 13.58
N ILE A 203 3.11 -2.35 14.16
CA ILE A 203 2.62 -1.94 15.47
C ILE A 203 3.36 -2.82 16.49
N SER A 204 4.14 -2.18 17.37
CA SER A 204 5.01 -2.76 18.40
C SER A 204 4.48 -4.08 18.99
N SER A 205 5.30 -5.14 18.97
CA SER A 205 5.15 -6.50 19.58
C SER A 205 5.39 -7.70 18.65
N SER A 206 5.83 -7.51 17.41
CA SER A 206 6.21 -8.61 16.50
C SER A 206 7.69 -8.99 16.63
N PRO A 207 8.09 -10.27 16.46
CA PRO A 207 9.49 -10.58 16.20
C PRO A 207 10.03 -9.75 15.03
N ALA A 208 11.31 -9.39 15.13
CA ALA A 208 12.04 -8.61 14.14
C ALA A 208 11.97 -9.27 12.75
N TYR A 209 11.14 -8.72 11.85
CA TYR A 209 11.04 -9.18 10.46
C TYR A 209 12.40 -9.17 9.76
N ASN A 210 12.73 -10.25 9.06
CA ASN A 210 13.94 -10.35 8.28
C ASN A 210 13.74 -9.80 6.86
N TYR A 211 14.06 -8.50 6.66
CA TYR A 211 13.93 -7.81 5.37
C TYR A 211 14.66 -8.48 4.20
N LEU A 212 15.70 -9.28 4.45
CA LEU A 212 16.42 -10.00 3.40
C LEU A 212 15.50 -10.99 2.66
N TYR A 213 14.43 -11.48 3.27
CA TYR A 213 13.46 -12.35 2.60
C TYR A 213 12.61 -11.65 1.53
N LEU A 214 12.65 -10.31 1.44
CA LEU A 214 12.02 -9.59 0.33
C LEU A 214 12.68 -9.91 -1.03
N VAL A 215 13.87 -10.52 -1.03
CA VAL A 215 14.49 -11.09 -2.24
C VAL A 215 13.55 -12.06 -2.96
N TYR A 216 12.78 -12.88 -2.24
CA TYR A 216 11.85 -13.83 -2.86
C TYR A 216 10.75 -13.12 -3.68
N PHE A 217 10.33 -11.92 -3.28
CA PHE A 217 9.39 -11.11 -4.07
C PHE A 217 10.05 -10.56 -5.33
N LEU A 218 11.30 -10.12 -5.24
CA LEU A 218 12.06 -9.66 -6.41
C LEU A 218 12.23 -10.81 -7.42
N ASP A 219 12.59 -12.00 -6.94
CA ASP A 219 12.77 -13.20 -7.78
C ASP A 219 11.46 -13.65 -8.45
N ALA A 220 10.33 -13.44 -7.78
CA ALA A 220 9.01 -13.70 -8.34
C ALA A 220 8.59 -12.67 -9.41
N CYS A 221 9.25 -11.51 -9.50
CA CYS A 221 8.85 -10.40 -10.37
C CYS A 221 9.95 -10.05 -11.41
N PRO A 222 10.20 -10.89 -12.43
CA PRO A 222 11.33 -10.69 -13.36
C PRO A 222 11.23 -9.43 -14.24
N SER A 223 10.03 -8.87 -14.40
CA SER A 223 9.79 -7.64 -15.17
C SER A 223 9.72 -6.38 -14.32
N LEU A 224 10.06 -6.48 -13.02
CA LEU A 224 9.93 -5.38 -12.09
C LEU A 224 10.83 -4.21 -12.48
N GLU A 225 10.25 -3.02 -12.61
CA GLU A 225 10.95 -1.78 -12.95
C GLU A 225 11.12 -0.86 -11.72
N THR A 226 10.17 -0.89 -10.80
CA THR A 226 10.14 -0.04 -9.59
C THR A 226 9.79 -0.87 -8.35
N PHE A 227 10.60 -0.76 -7.31
CA PHE A 227 10.35 -1.35 -6.00
C PHE A 227 10.30 -0.26 -4.92
N LEU A 228 9.17 -0.19 -4.21
CA LEU A 228 8.94 0.75 -3.12
C LEU A 228 8.72 -0.05 -1.83
N LEU A 229 9.51 0.23 -0.80
CA LEU A 229 9.39 -0.39 0.51
C LEU A 229 9.17 0.71 1.56
N GLY A 230 7.96 0.80 2.11
CA GLY A 230 7.68 1.68 3.23
C GLY A 230 7.79 0.95 4.56
N ILE A 231 8.57 1.48 5.49
CA ILE A 231 8.74 0.91 6.83
C ILE A 231 8.24 1.93 7.86
N SER A 232 7.17 1.58 8.56
CA SER A 232 6.64 2.40 9.66
C SER A 232 6.76 1.63 10.96
N GLN A 233 7.88 1.79 11.66
CA GLN A 233 8.14 1.23 12.99
C GLN A 233 8.38 2.36 14.01
N THR A 234 7.87 2.20 15.23
CA THR A 234 8.05 3.18 16.33
C THR A 234 9.35 2.98 17.10
N HIS A 235 9.81 1.73 17.24
CA HIS A 235 11.05 1.40 17.94
C HIS A 235 11.84 0.36 17.15
N MET A 236 13.15 0.55 17.03
CA MET A 236 14.03 -0.40 16.37
C MET A 236 14.22 -1.64 17.24
N GLU A 237 13.58 -2.73 16.85
CA GLU A 237 13.63 -4.03 17.54
C GLU A 237 14.56 -5.04 16.83
N HIS A 238 15.14 -4.67 15.69
CA HIS A 238 16.01 -5.54 14.89
C HIS A 238 17.48 -5.43 15.30
N ASP A 239 18.26 -6.48 15.02
CA ASP A 239 19.72 -6.44 15.16
C ASP A 239 20.32 -5.36 14.24
N SER A 240 21.08 -4.44 14.84
CA SER A 240 21.76 -3.37 14.12
C SER A 240 23.07 -3.88 13.51
N ILE A 241 23.38 -3.44 12.28
CA ILE A 241 24.71 -3.68 11.68
C ILE A 241 25.80 -2.88 12.42
N ILE A 242 25.44 -1.79 13.09
CA ILE A 242 26.40 -0.93 13.79
C ILE A 242 26.80 -1.59 15.10
N GLY A 243 28.06 -2.04 15.16
CA GLY A 243 28.61 -2.80 16.29
C GLY A 243 28.50 -4.31 16.13
N ASP A 244 27.90 -4.79 15.04
CA ASP A 244 27.88 -6.21 14.70
C ASP A 244 29.17 -6.60 13.94
N SER A 245 29.86 -7.61 14.46
CA SER A 245 31.08 -8.17 13.87
C SER A 245 30.81 -9.37 12.97
N SER A 246 29.57 -9.88 12.94
CA SER A 246 29.22 -11.05 12.13
C SER A 246 29.09 -10.68 10.65
N HIS A 247 29.51 -11.59 9.77
CA HIS A 247 29.48 -11.37 8.33
C HIS A 247 28.05 -11.13 7.83
N MET A 248 27.90 -10.31 6.78
CA MET A 248 26.63 -10.13 6.08
C MET A 248 26.29 -11.40 5.30
N ARG A 249 25.03 -11.84 5.41
CA ARG A 249 24.50 -12.95 4.63
C ARG A 249 24.49 -12.60 3.14
N GLN A 250 24.81 -13.59 2.33
CA GLN A 250 24.67 -13.51 0.87
C GLN A 250 23.59 -14.50 0.45
N MET A 251 22.59 -14.01 -0.27
CA MET A 251 21.61 -14.89 -0.92
C MET A 251 22.10 -15.26 -2.33
N PRO A 252 21.70 -16.42 -2.87
CA PRO A 252 21.94 -16.76 -4.27
C PRO A 252 21.46 -15.63 -5.18
N GLY A 253 22.35 -15.16 -6.06
CA GLY A 253 22.06 -14.04 -6.93
C GLY A 253 21.16 -14.44 -8.10
N HIS A 254 19.96 -13.86 -8.15
CA HIS A 254 19.15 -13.81 -9.37
C HIS A 254 19.31 -12.42 -9.98
N ARG A 255 19.56 -12.35 -11.29
CA ARG A 255 19.70 -11.05 -11.97
C ARG A 255 18.35 -10.38 -12.12
N HIS A 256 18.28 -9.11 -11.74
CA HIS A 256 17.11 -8.25 -11.86
C HIS A 256 17.33 -7.24 -12.99
N ASP A 257 17.17 -7.68 -14.24
CA ASP A 257 17.60 -6.91 -15.43
C ASP A 257 16.74 -5.67 -15.71
N ASN A 258 15.52 -5.60 -15.17
CA ASN A 258 14.56 -4.53 -15.46
C ASN A 258 14.45 -3.48 -14.34
N LEU A 259 14.97 -3.76 -13.15
CA LEU A 259 14.78 -2.93 -11.96
C LEU A 259 15.57 -1.63 -12.09
N ARG A 260 14.86 -0.50 -12.15
CA ARG A 260 15.41 0.84 -12.45
C ARG A 260 15.35 1.77 -11.26
N SER A 261 14.34 1.63 -10.40
CA SER A 261 14.11 2.53 -9.28
C SER A 261 13.81 1.74 -8.03
N VAL A 262 14.54 2.04 -6.95
CA VAL A 262 14.29 1.49 -5.63
C VAL A 262 14.18 2.62 -4.63
N GLU A 263 13.11 2.62 -3.85
CA GLU A 263 12.91 3.56 -2.75
C GLU A 263 12.55 2.81 -1.49
N ILE A 264 13.29 3.08 -0.42
CA ILE A 264 13.02 2.53 0.90
C ILE A 264 12.82 3.70 1.85
N THR A 265 11.62 3.84 2.40
CA THR A 265 11.30 4.82 3.43
C THR A 265 11.24 4.16 4.81
N GLY A 266 11.56 4.91 5.86
CA GLY A 266 11.78 4.36 7.19
C GLY A 266 13.02 3.48 7.27
N PHE A 267 14.10 3.88 6.59
CA PHE A 267 15.34 3.12 6.55
C PHE A 267 16.07 3.18 7.91
N TYR A 268 16.30 2.02 8.53
CA TYR A 268 17.01 1.88 9.82
C TYR A 268 18.33 1.10 9.69
N SER A 269 19.12 1.06 10.77
CA SER A 269 20.40 0.34 10.83
C SER A 269 20.27 -1.20 10.88
N ALA A 270 19.09 -1.76 10.54
CA ALA A 270 18.82 -3.18 10.57
C ALA A 270 19.74 -3.94 9.63
N LYS A 271 20.45 -4.95 10.15
CA LYS A 271 21.37 -5.76 9.35
C LYS A 271 20.72 -6.36 8.11
N SER A 272 19.54 -6.96 8.26
CA SER A 272 18.78 -7.55 7.16
C SER A 272 18.36 -6.54 6.08
N LEU A 273 18.16 -5.28 6.43
CA LEU A 273 17.81 -4.22 5.48
C LEU A 273 19.05 -3.73 4.70
N ILE A 274 20.20 -3.66 5.37
CA ILE A 274 21.49 -3.41 4.71
C ILE A 274 21.84 -4.56 3.77
N GLU A 275 21.63 -5.81 4.20
CA GLU A 275 21.82 -7.01 3.38
C GLU A 275 20.92 -7.00 2.15
N LEU A 276 19.63 -6.67 2.29
CA LEU A 276 18.69 -6.51 1.17
C LEU A 276 19.19 -5.44 0.18
N THR A 277 19.62 -4.28 0.70
CA THR A 277 20.08 -3.17 -0.14
C THR A 277 21.35 -3.56 -0.90
N CYS A 278 22.28 -4.26 -0.24
CA CYS A 278 23.47 -4.81 -0.88
C CYS A 278 23.11 -5.83 -1.96
N TYR A 279 22.18 -6.75 -1.68
CA TYR A 279 21.72 -7.73 -2.65
C TYR A 279 21.17 -7.05 -3.91
N ILE A 280 20.34 -6.01 -3.76
CA ILE A 280 19.79 -5.26 -4.89
C ILE A 280 20.90 -4.64 -5.74
N LEU A 281 21.89 -3.99 -5.11
CA LEU A 281 23.03 -3.38 -5.80
C LEU A 281 23.88 -4.42 -6.53
N ASP A 282 24.13 -5.57 -5.90
CA ASP A 282 24.99 -6.63 -6.43
C ASP A 282 24.30 -7.39 -7.61
N ASN A 283 22.96 -7.34 -7.71
CA ASN A 283 22.18 -8.14 -8.66
C ASN A 283 21.37 -7.33 -9.69
N THR A 284 21.46 -5.99 -9.68
CA THR A 284 20.68 -5.12 -10.58
C THR A 284 21.59 -4.27 -11.47
N VAL A 285 21.59 -4.52 -12.78
CA VAL A 285 22.42 -3.76 -13.73
C VAL A 285 21.72 -2.50 -14.25
N ALA A 286 20.38 -2.52 -14.33
CA ALA A 286 19.59 -1.42 -14.90
C ALA A 286 19.21 -0.32 -13.89
N LEU A 287 19.70 -0.42 -12.64
CA LEU A 287 19.36 0.52 -11.58
C LEU A 287 19.81 1.94 -11.97
N LYS A 288 18.91 2.91 -11.78
CA LYS A 288 19.16 4.34 -12.05
C LYS A 288 18.98 5.19 -10.81
N TYR A 289 18.01 4.83 -9.96
CA TYR A 289 17.65 5.59 -8.78
C TYR A 289 17.60 4.67 -7.57
N LEU A 290 18.30 5.07 -6.50
CA LEU A 290 18.23 4.43 -5.19
C LEU A 290 17.95 5.52 -4.16
N THR A 291 16.77 5.51 -3.55
CA THR A 291 16.42 6.39 -2.44
C THR A 291 16.39 5.61 -1.14
N LEU A 292 17.18 6.06 -0.17
CA LEU A 292 17.18 5.53 1.19
C LEU A 292 16.76 6.66 2.13
N ASP A 293 15.48 6.66 2.50
CA ASP A 293 14.90 7.67 3.37
C ASP A 293 14.85 7.18 4.80
N THR A 294 15.68 7.79 5.66
CA THR A 294 15.76 7.46 7.10
C THR A 294 14.64 8.08 7.93
N THR A 295 13.74 8.84 7.28
CA THR A 295 12.51 9.39 7.84
C THR A 295 11.32 8.50 7.42
N ARG A 296 10.10 8.83 7.87
CA ARG A 296 8.90 8.03 7.56
C ARG A 296 8.20 8.39 6.24
N GLY A 297 8.80 9.21 5.37
CA GLY A 297 8.22 9.56 4.06
C GLY A 297 6.87 10.29 4.11
N PHE A 298 6.46 10.87 5.24
CA PHE A 298 5.16 11.53 5.39
C PHE A 298 5.13 12.93 4.80
N PHE A 299 5.51 13.93 5.59
CA PHE A 299 5.57 15.31 5.18
C PHE A 299 6.85 15.95 5.71
N SER A 300 7.43 16.83 4.92
CA SER A 300 8.67 17.51 5.26
C SER A 300 8.58 18.99 4.94
N CYS A 301 9.39 19.80 5.63
CA CYS A 301 9.47 21.23 5.36
C CYS A 301 10.38 21.57 4.15
N SER A 302 10.87 20.58 3.41
CA SER A 302 11.82 20.80 2.30
C SER A 302 11.12 21.27 1.03
N THR A 303 9.86 20.89 0.83
CA THR A 303 9.06 21.26 -0.34
C THR A 303 8.37 22.61 -0.19
N GLY A 304 8.36 23.18 1.03
CA GLY A 304 7.64 24.41 1.35
C GLY A 304 6.12 24.25 1.48
N GLU A 305 5.59 23.05 1.26
CA GLU A 305 4.15 22.73 1.44
C GLU A 305 3.75 22.66 2.93
N HIS A 306 4.74 22.44 3.80
CA HIS A 306 4.55 22.34 5.24
C HIS A 306 5.60 23.15 6.01
N ASP A 307 5.19 23.84 7.06
CA ASP A 307 6.09 24.64 7.90
C ASP A 307 7.06 23.80 8.75
N ARG A 308 6.70 22.53 9.01
CA ARG A 308 7.46 21.61 9.86
C ARG A 308 7.43 20.19 9.29
N CYS A 309 8.48 19.41 9.59
CA CYS A 309 8.51 17.98 9.29
C CYS A 309 7.59 17.17 10.21
N PHE A 310 7.27 15.95 9.77
CA PHE A 310 6.62 14.94 10.61
C PHE A 310 7.41 14.74 11.91
N PRO A 311 6.79 14.84 13.11
CA PRO A 311 7.50 14.71 14.37
C PRO A 311 8.20 13.35 14.51
N MET A 312 9.47 13.38 14.91
CA MET A 312 10.26 12.20 15.28
C MET A 312 10.67 12.35 16.74
N ASP A 313 10.52 11.30 17.53
CA ASP A 313 11.03 11.30 18.90
C ASP A 313 12.57 11.15 18.93
N LYS A 314 13.17 11.33 20.11
CA LYS A 314 14.63 11.25 20.29
C LYS A 314 15.21 9.89 19.88
N ILE A 315 14.48 8.80 20.11
CA ILE A 315 14.93 7.44 19.78
C ILE A 315 14.96 7.29 18.25
N MET A 316 13.89 7.71 17.58
CA MET A 316 13.78 7.70 16.12
C MET A 316 14.87 8.55 15.45
N ILE A 317 15.14 9.75 15.96
CA ILE A 317 16.20 10.62 15.41
C ILE A 317 17.57 9.98 15.58
N THR A 318 17.85 9.41 16.76
CA THR A 318 19.11 8.71 17.03
C THR A 318 19.30 7.54 16.08
N GLU A 319 18.25 6.75 15.85
CA GLU A 319 18.33 5.57 15.01
C GLU A 319 18.39 5.92 13.51
N ALA A 320 17.72 6.98 13.08
CA ALA A 320 17.88 7.52 11.73
C ALA A 320 19.33 7.99 11.48
N ASN A 321 19.98 8.63 12.46
CA ASN A 321 21.40 8.99 12.34
C ASN A 321 22.32 7.76 12.28
N ARG A 322 22.04 6.70 13.04
CA ARG A 322 22.75 5.41 12.93
C ARG A 322 22.54 4.78 11.56
N ALA A 323 21.35 4.87 10.99
CA ALA A 323 21.05 4.39 9.64
C ALA A 323 21.86 5.17 8.58
N VAL A 324 21.98 6.49 8.70
CA VAL A 324 22.85 7.31 7.83
C VAL A 324 24.31 6.83 7.91
N LEU A 325 24.82 6.56 9.11
CA LEU A 325 26.18 6.02 9.28
C LEU A 325 26.33 4.63 8.64
N ALA A 326 25.33 3.76 8.78
CA ALA A 326 25.33 2.45 8.15
C ALA A 326 25.34 2.54 6.61
N ILE A 327 24.56 3.47 6.03
CA ILE A 327 24.54 3.73 4.59
C ILE A 327 25.94 4.16 4.10
N GLN A 328 26.57 5.12 4.79
CA GLN A 328 27.91 5.60 4.45
C GLN A 328 28.97 4.49 4.52
N THR A 329 28.85 3.61 5.51
CA THR A 329 29.84 2.58 5.77
C THR A 329 29.71 1.41 4.80
N TYR A 330 28.49 0.93 4.55
CA TYR A 330 28.25 -0.36 3.90
C TYR A 330 27.64 -0.26 2.50
N ILE A 331 26.96 0.85 2.17
CA ILE A 331 26.18 0.97 0.94
C ILE A 331 26.86 1.92 -0.05
N GLU A 332 27.28 3.12 0.36
CA GLU A 332 27.79 4.15 -0.56
C GLU A 332 28.91 3.66 -1.47
N ARG A 333 29.85 2.86 -0.95
CA ARG A 333 30.99 2.33 -1.72
C ARG A 333 30.60 1.26 -2.75
N LYS A 334 29.43 0.65 -2.59
CA LYS A 334 28.88 -0.35 -3.51
C LYS A 334 28.03 0.26 -4.61
N VAL A 335 27.55 1.50 -4.44
CA VAL A 335 26.70 2.15 -5.44
C VAL A 335 27.50 2.45 -6.71
N PRO A 336 27.11 1.90 -7.88
CA PRO A 336 27.76 2.24 -9.14
C PRO A 336 27.62 3.74 -9.46
N SER A 337 28.62 4.34 -10.10
CA SER A 337 28.61 5.77 -10.47
C SER A 337 27.46 6.17 -11.39
N THR A 338 26.84 5.20 -12.08
CA THR A 338 25.66 5.40 -12.94
C THR A 338 24.35 5.50 -12.16
N VAL A 339 24.33 5.13 -10.89
CA VAL A 339 23.16 5.14 -10.02
C VAL A 339 23.13 6.43 -9.21
N LYS A 340 22.01 7.16 -9.27
CA LYS A 340 21.76 8.30 -8.40
C LYS A 340 21.29 7.81 -7.03
N LEU A 341 22.20 7.82 -6.05
CA LEU A 341 21.86 7.60 -4.64
C LEU A 341 21.30 8.90 -4.02
N ASN A 342 20.12 8.80 -3.42
CA ASN A 342 19.51 9.85 -2.63
C ASN A 342 19.33 9.37 -1.19
N VAL A 343 20.05 9.97 -0.24
CA VAL A 343 19.93 9.66 1.19
C VAL A 343 19.16 10.78 1.88
N VAL A 344 17.93 10.51 2.30
CA VAL A 344 17.12 11.49 3.03
C VAL A 344 17.42 11.37 4.52
N LYS A 345 18.00 12.44 5.08
CA LYS A 345 18.44 12.54 6.48
C LYS A 345 17.40 13.25 7.34
N PRO A 346 17.42 13.09 8.67
CA PRO A 346 16.62 13.92 9.57
C PRO A 346 16.86 15.40 9.32
N CYS A 347 15.78 16.20 9.30
CA CYS A 347 15.87 17.63 9.07
C CYS A 347 16.59 18.32 10.23
N SER A 348 17.71 19.01 9.96
CA SER A 348 18.48 19.72 10.98
C SER A 348 17.68 20.83 11.69
N ARG A 349 16.67 21.41 11.03
CA ARG A 349 15.81 22.45 11.60
C ARG A 349 14.71 21.90 12.51
N CYS A 350 14.07 20.80 12.11
CA CYS A 350 12.92 20.24 12.82
C CYS A 350 13.29 19.12 13.80
N HIS A 351 14.41 18.43 13.56
CA HIS A 351 14.86 17.24 14.30
C HIS A 351 16.22 17.47 14.97
N ALA A 352 16.49 18.71 15.40
CA ALA A 352 17.67 19.00 16.21
C ALA A 352 17.59 18.20 17.52
N VAL A 353 18.59 17.38 17.80
CA VAL A 353 18.71 16.70 19.09
C VAL A 353 19.09 17.79 20.10
N GLU A 354 18.19 18.13 21.03
CA GLU A 354 18.55 19.02 22.13
C GLU A 354 19.68 18.34 22.93
N SER A 355 20.89 18.89 22.81
CA SER A 355 22.05 18.53 23.61
C SER A 355 21.87 19.13 25.01
N TYR A 356 21.21 18.41 25.91
CA TYR A 356 21.36 18.67 27.32
C TYR A 356 22.64 17.97 27.79
N LEU A 357 23.62 18.80 28.12
CA LEU A 357 24.87 18.46 28.81
C LEU A 357 24.61 17.79 30.17
#